data_AF-A0A264Y5J5-F1
#
_entry.id   AF-A0A264Y5J5-F1
#
_cell.length_a   1.000
_cell.length_b   1.000
_cell.length_c   1.000
_cell.angle_alpha   90.00
_cell.angle_beta   90.00
_cell.angle_gamma   90.00
#
_symmetry.space_group_name_H-M   'P 1'
#
loop_
_entity.id
_entity.type
_entity.pdbx_description
1 polymer ?
#
loop_
_entity_poly.entity_id
_entity_poly.type
_entity_poly.pdbx_seq_one_letter_code
_entity_poly.pdbx_strand_id
1 'polypeptide(L)'
;MKTRFQNAEIEAVNNLYAENHLYRAVCKIGPQLEAELTEFGLCPEECFAETQELLTVIAEKGEEVIPELQNLWLMKFNQYRRFDRHVNQEEVRKAVCIVFGFAILAVNTSRHPFYNFTLTWNLTCIVADNTPEGWSHTLDRIVSLQMPDGWFDRFVEEDPWDGNSHSEGSADKSGKRRKKAVTANEKPLTIRYYRHGNKGIMARQRQRVDILYRKWTEWKWIDADTDPDDFDRLFEGQPRHCDIKWTGTSATLTILMQQLLEQDFIEKQTNCSAKHLVEKQFGKTPNSDRRRISKDIEEKISISILILDTSSPLPQRNARDDNEEDLSDAALYEVCQRQLRSTKCL
;
A
#
# COMPACT_ATOMS: atom_id res chain seq x y z
N MET A 1 -35.37 -20.37 -6.66
CA MET A 1 -33.99 -20.33 -6.15
C MET A 1 -34.00 -20.69 -4.67
N LYS A 2 -33.07 -21.50 -4.19
CA LYS A 2 -32.87 -21.68 -2.75
C LYS A 2 -31.82 -20.66 -2.29
N THR A 3 -32.19 -19.78 -1.38
CA THR A 3 -31.25 -18.85 -0.71
C THR A 3 -30.66 -19.53 0.53
N ARG A 4 -29.44 -19.15 0.92
CA ARG A 4 -28.82 -19.66 2.16
C ARG A 4 -29.38 -18.94 3.38
N PHE A 5 -29.60 -17.63 3.23
CA PHE A 5 -30.21 -16.80 4.25
C PHE A 5 -31.72 -17.08 4.37
N GLN A 6 -32.17 -17.28 5.59
CA GLN A 6 -33.59 -17.35 5.95
C GLN A 6 -34.20 -15.94 5.98
N ASN A 7 -35.52 -15.83 5.75
CA ASN A 7 -36.21 -14.54 5.74
C ASN A 7 -35.99 -13.69 7.01
N ALA A 8 -35.83 -14.33 8.17
CA ALA A 8 -35.54 -13.64 9.43
C ALA A 8 -34.12 -13.03 9.46
N GLU A 9 -33.13 -13.70 8.86
CA GLU A 9 -31.76 -13.19 8.75
C GLU A 9 -31.67 -12.03 7.76
N ILE A 10 -32.43 -12.11 6.66
CA ILE A 10 -32.59 -11.02 5.68
C ILE A 10 -33.18 -9.78 6.35
N GLU A 11 -34.28 -9.95 7.09
CA GLU A 11 -34.94 -8.84 7.80
C GLU A 11 -34.02 -8.21 8.87
N ALA A 12 -33.22 -9.03 9.56
CA ALA A 12 -32.25 -8.57 10.54
C ALA A 12 -31.14 -7.72 9.90
N VAL A 13 -30.52 -8.19 8.82
CA VAL A 13 -29.46 -7.44 8.11
C VAL A 13 -30.00 -6.12 7.58
N ASN A 14 -31.17 -6.14 6.95
CA ASN A 14 -31.79 -4.95 6.40
C ASN A 14 -32.04 -3.88 7.49
N ASN A 15 -32.59 -4.28 8.64
CA ASN A 15 -32.88 -3.35 9.73
C ASN A 15 -31.60 -2.80 10.41
N LEU A 16 -30.57 -3.63 10.58
CA LEU A 16 -29.34 -3.24 11.29
C LEU A 16 -28.39 -2.40 10.42
N TYR A 17 -28.33 -2.68 9.12
CA TYR A 17 -27.31 -2.12 8.23
C TYR A 17 -27.87 -1.18 7.16
N ALA A 18 -29.14 -0.75 7.26
CA ALA A 18 -29.78 0.18 6.32
C ALA A 18 -28.96 1.45 6.01
N GLU A 19 -28.17 1.93 6.98
CA GLU A 19 -27.30 3.11 6.86
C GLU A 19 -25.85 2.79 6.48
N ASN A 20 -25.47 1.50 6.43
CA ASN A 20 -24.12 1.07 6.06
C ASN A 20 -23.87 1.31 4.56
N HIS A 21 -22.76 1.97 4.24
CA HIS A 21 -22.43 2.35 2.86
C HIS A 21 -22.19 1.13 1.95
N LEU A 22 -21.55 0.08 2.46
CA LEU A 22 -21.34 -1.15 1.70
C LEU A 22 -22.67 -1.88 1.47
N TYR A 23 -23.53 -1.99 2.49
CA TYR A 23 -24.86 -2.58 2.32
C TYR A 23 -25.69 -1.81 1.27
N ARG A 24 -25.69 -0.48 1.32
CA ARG A 24 -26.34 0.36 0.31
C ARG A 24 -25.78 0.16 -1.10
N ALA A 25 -24.46 0.00 -1.23
CA ALA A 25 -23.81 -0.30 -2.50
C ALA A 25 -24.27 -1.66 -3.05
N VAL A 26 -24.34 -2.68 -2.19
CA VAL A 26 -24.85 -4.01 -2.53
C VAL A 26 -26.31 -3.94 -2.96
N CYS A 27 -27.20 -3.32 -2.17
CA CYS A 27 -28.62 -3.20 -2.50
C CYS A 27 -28.89 -2.44 -3.81
N LYS A 28 -28.03 -1.49 -4.20
CA LYS A 28 -28.21 -0.68 -5.40
C LYS A 28 -28.20 -1.51 -6.70
N ILE A 29 -27.43 -2.59 -6.74
CA ILE A 29 -27.33 -3.48 -7.91
C ILE A 29 -27.68 -4.94 -7.61
N GLY A 30 -27.87 -5.28 -6.34
CA GLY A 30 -28.16 -6.63 -5.85
C GLY A 30 -29.33 -7.32 -6.56
N PRO A 31 -30.50 -6.68 -6.76
CA PRO A 31 -31.61 -7.29 -7.50
C PRO A 31 -31.27 -7.66 -8.95
N GLN A 32 -30.36 -6.91 -9.58
CA GLN A 32 -29.90 -7.19 -10.94
C GLN A 32 -28.89 -8.35 -10.93
N LEU A 33 -27.96 -8.37 -9.96
CA LEU A 33 -27.02 -9.47 -9.78
C LEU A 33 -27.73 -10.79 -9.45
N GLU A 34 -28.76 -10.75 -8.61
CA GLU A 34 -29.61 -11.90 -8.29
C GLU A 34 -30.36 -12.41 -9.52
N ALA A 35 -30.78 -11.53 -10.44
CA ALA A 35 -31.41 -11.94 -11.70
C ALA A 35 -30.39 -12.51 -12.73
N GLU A 36 -29.14 -12.05 -12.68
CA GLU A 36 -28.04 -12.56 -13.52
C GLU A 36 -27.52 -13.93 -13.05
N LEU A 37 -27.72 -14.26 -11.76
CA LEU A 37 -27.59 -15.60 -11.23
C LEU A 37 -28.92 -16.33 -11.47
N THR A 38 -28.90 -17.36 -12.31
CA THR A 38 -30.05 -18.17 -12.70
C THR A 38 -30.17 -19.47 -11.90
N GLU A 39 -29.05 -20.02 -11.41
CA GLU A 39 -29.00 -21.29 -10.69
C GLU A 39 -28.53 -21.16 -9.23
N PHE A 40 -27.76 -20.12 -8.88
CA PHE A 40 -27.24 -19.89 -7.52
C PHE A 40 -27.90 -18.69 -6.84
N GLY A 41 -28.67 -18.91 -5.78
CA GLY A 41 -29.33 -17.81 -5.06
C GLY A 41 -28.36 -17.05 -4.17
N LEU A 42 -28.11 -15.78 -4.48
CA LEU A 42 -27.33 -14.86 -3.65
C LEU A 42 -28.10 -13.53 -3.54
N CYS A 43 -28.90 -13.40 -2.47
CA CYS A 43 -29.63 -12.16 -2.19
C CYS A 43 -28.68 -11.05 -1.70
N PRO A 44 -29.10 -9.77 -1.74
CA PRO A 44 -28.26 -8.63 -1.33
C PRO A 44 -27.73 -8.74 0.12
N GLU A 45 -28.56 -9.20 1.06
CA GLU A 45 -28.20 -9.36 2.48
C GLU A 45 -27.13 -10.43 2.67
N GLU A 46 -27.29 -11.55 1.97
CA GLU A 46 -26.31 -12.64 1.97
C GLU A 46 -25.00 -12.19 1.33
N CYS A 47 -25.06 -11.47 0.20
CA CYS A 47 -23.88 -10.90 -0.45
C CYS A 47 -23.14 -9.93 0.47
N PHE A 48 -23.85 -9.07 1.20
CA PHE A 48 -23.26 -8.15 2.16
C PHE A 48 -22.56 -8.89 3.30
N ALA A 49 -23.23 -9.86 3.94
CA ALA A 49 -22.66 -10.64 5.04
C ALA A 49 -21.40 -11.41 4.61
N GLU A 50 -21.46 -12.06 3.46
CA GLU A 50 -20.33 -12.83 2.91
C GLU A 50 -19.15 -11.94 2.53
N THR A 51 -19.41 -10.69 2.14
CA THR A 51 -18.39 -9.67 1.87
C THR A 51 -17.78 -9.15 3.18
N GLN A 52 -18.58 -8.90 4.21
CA GLN A 52 -18.10 -8.49 5.54
C GLN A 52 -17.18 -9.53 6.17
N GLU A 53 -17.53 -10.80 6.08
CA GLU A 53 -16.67 -11.91 6.53
C GLU A 53 -15.32 -11.90 5.82
N LEU A 54 -15.32 -11.75 4.48
CA LEU A 54 -14.09 -11.69 3.69
C LEU A 54 -13.24 -10.47 4.07
N LEU A 55 -13.86 -9.31 4.23
CA LEU A 55 -13.18 -8.07 4.63
C LEU A 55 -12.60 -8.17 6.04
N THR A 56 -13.25 -8.88 6.94
CA THR A 56 -12.75 -9.15 8.31
C THR A 56 -11.47 -9.97 8.25
N VAL A 57 -11.47 -11.07 7.48
CA VAL A 57 -10.26 -11.90 7.29
C VAL A 57 -9.13 -11.09 6.67
N ILE A 58 -9.43 -10.23 5.70
CA ILE A 58 -8.46 -9.31 5.08
C ILE A 58 -7.90 -8.33 6.11
N ALA A 59 -8.76 -7.72 6.93
CA ALA A 59 -8.36 -6.75 7.94
C ALA A 59 -7.48 -7.38 9.04
N GLU A 60 -7.83 -8.59 9.50
CA GLU A 60 -7.08 -9.33 10.51
C GLU A 60 -5.69 -9.75 10.02
N LYS A 61 -5.58 -10.20 8.77
CA LYS A 61 -4.32 -10.67 8.18
C LYS A 61 -3.43 -9.55 7.65
N GLY A 62 -4.01 -8.40 7.30
CA GLY A 62 -3.27 -7.26 6.76
C GLY A 62 -2.40 -7.65 5.57
N GLU A 63 -1.10 -7.37 5.64
CA GLU A 63 -0.17 -7.63 4.53
C GLU A 63 0.08 -9.13 4.28
N GLU A 64 -0.10 -9.98 5.30
CA GLU A 64 0.06 -11.43 5.18
C GLU A 64 -1.06 -12.10 4.38
N VAL A 65 -2.14 -11.37 4.04
CA VAL A 65 -3.25 -11.92 3.28
C VAL A 65 -2.88 -12.26 1.83
N ILE A 66 -1.90 -11.56 1.23
CA ILE A 66 -1.52 -11.72 -0.19
C ILE A 66 -1.26 -13.17 -0.59
N PRO A 67 -0.35 -13.92 0.07
CA PRO A 67 -0.10 -15.32 -0.30
C PRO A 67 -1.32 -16.23 -0.07
N GLU A 68 -2.31 -15.80 0.71
CA GLU A 68 -3.50 -16.58 1.04
C GLU A 68 -4.71 -16.29 0.14
N LEU A 69 -4.69 -15.23 -0.67
CA LEU A 69 -5.86 -14.80 -1.43
C LEU A 69 -6.41 -15.88 -2.36
N GLN A 70 -5.52 -16.65 -3.00
CA GLN A 70 -5.93 -17.78 -3.85
C GLN A 70 -6.64 -18.87 -3.03
N ASN A 71 -6.19 -19.10 -1.79
CA ASN A 71 -6.81 -20.06 -0.89
C ASN A 71 -8.16 -19.53 -0.38
N LEU A 72 -8.28 -18.24 -0.04
CA LEU A 72 -9.54 -17.62 0.37
C LEU A 72 -10.60 -17.74 -0.73
N TRP A 73 -10.21 -17.49 -1.98
CA TRP A 73 -11.07 -17.69 -3.13
C TRP A 73 -11.55 -19.14 -3.25
N LEU A 74 -10.62 -20.10 -3.23
CA LEU A 74 -10.93 -21.53 -3.32
C LEU A 74 -11.80 -22.02 -2.15
N MET A 75 -11.57 -21.52 -0.95
CA MET A 75 -12.38 -21.85 0.23
C MET A 75 -13.83 -21.40 0.03
N LYS A 76 -14.05 -20.15 -0.39
CA LYS A 76 -15.38 -19.59 -0.62
C LYS A 76 -16.09 -20.30 -1.78
N PHE A 77 -15.39 -20.58 -2.88
CA PHE A 77 -15.91 -21.39 -3.99
C PHE A 77 -16.37 -22.79 -3.52
N ASN A 78 -15.54 -23.47 -2.73
CA ASN A 78 -15.87 -24.79 -2.21
C ASN A 78 -17.02 -24.78 -1.19
N GLN A 79 -17.14 -23.72 -0.39
CA GLN A 79 -18.26 -23.51 0.52
C GLN A 79 -19.58 -23.41 -0.26
N TYR A 80 -19.61 -22.58 -1.31
CA TYR A 80 -20.81 -22.40 -2.16
C TYR A 80 -21.16 -23.69 -2.90
N ARG A 81 -20.16 -24.40 -3.42
CA ARG A 81 -20.36 -25.70 -4.08
C ARG A 81 -20.87 -26.78 -3.12
N ARG A 82 -20.48 -26.75 -1.86
CA ARG A 82 -20.96 -27.71 -0.84
C ARG A 82 -22.42 -27.44 -0.47
N PHE A 83 -22.83 -26.18 -0.51
CA PHE A 83 -24.20 -25.77 -0.20
C PHE A 83 -25.20 -26.33 -1.22
N ASP A 84 -24.91 -26.20 -2.52
CA ASP A 84 -25.68 -26.88 -3.56
C ASP A 84 -24.77 -27.51 -4.62
N ARG A 85 -24.70 -28.85 -4.57
CA ARG A 85 -23.84 -29.65 -5.47
C ARG A 85 -24.39 -29.76 -6.88
N HIS A 86 -25.65 -29.38 -7.12
CA HIS A 86 -26.31 -29.53 -8.42
C HIS A 86 -26.17 -28.27 -9.28
N VAL A 87 -25.77 -27.14 -8.69
CA VAL A 87 -25.56 -25.88 -9.39
C VAL A 87 -24.31 -25.95 -10.25
N ASN A 88 -24.37 -25.39 -11.46
CA ASN A 88 -23.24 -25.32 -12.37
C ASN A 88 -22.04 -24.60 -11.71
N GLN A 89 -20.83 -25.12 -11.92
CA GLN A 89 -19.59 -24.54 -11.39
C GLN A 89 -19.37 -23.10 -11.87
N GLU A 90 -19.76 -22.78 -13.10
CA GLU A 90 -19.68 -21.40 -13.60
C GLU A 90 -20.58 -20.46 -12.80
N GLU A 91 -21.77 -20.93 -12.42
CA GLU A 91 -22.69 -20.13 -11.61
C GLU A 91 -22.15 -19.87 -10.21
N VAL A 92 -21.53 -20.90 -9.61
CA VAL A 92 -20.84 -20.74 -8.33
C VAL A 92 -19.69 -19.73 -8.46
N ARG A 93 -18.91 -19.77 -9.55
CA ARG A 93 -17.84 -18.78 -9.81
C ARG A 93 -18.38 -17.36 -9.89
N LYS A 94 -19.48 -17.13 -10.62
CA LYS A 94 -20.13 -15.81 -10.69
C LYS A 94 -20.51 -15.29 -9.31
N ALA A 95 -21.18 -16.13 -8.51
CA ALA A 95 -21.63 -15.76 -7.18
C ALA A 95 -20.47 -15.37 -6.25
N VAL A 96 -19.36 -16.11 -6.27
CA VAL A 96 -18.21 -15.73 -5.46
C VAL A 96 -17.45 -14.54 -6.06
N CYS A 97 -17.45 -14.34 -7.39
CA CYS A 97 -16.81 -13.18 -8.01
C CYS A 97 -17.52 -11.88 -7.62
N ILE A 98 -18.84 -11.93 -7.43
CA ILE A 98 -19.62 -10.81 -6.89
C ILE A 98 -19.10 -10.43 -5.50
N VAL A 99 -18.95 -11.39 -4.59
CA VAL A 99 -18.47 -11.12 -3.21
C VAL A 99 -17.07 -10.50 -3.22
N PHE A 100 -16.16 -11.06 -4.03
CA PHE A 100 -14.81 -10.50 -4.16
C PHE A 100 -14.82 -9.13 -4.87
N GLY A 101 -15.74 -8.89 -5.80
CA GLY A 101 -15.94 -7.59 -6.44
C GLY A 101 -16.35 -6.50 -5.44
N PHE A 102 -17.25 -6.81 -4.51
CA PHE A 102 -17.60 -5.88 -3.44
C PHE A 102 -16.48 -5.70 -2.42
N ALA A 103 -15.66 -6.73 -2.17
CA ALA A 103 -14.47 -6.59 -1.35
C ALA A 103 -13.43 -5.68 -2.02
N ILE A 104 -13.20 -5.82 -3.33
CA ILE A 104 -12.36 -4.91 -4.13
C ILE A 104 -12.88 -3.47 -4.02
N LEU A 105 -14.18 -3.26 -4.23
CA LEU A 105 -14.81 -1.95 -4.10
C LEU A 105 -14.53 -1.34 -2.71
N ALA A 106 -14.69 -2.12 -1.64
CA ALA A 106 -14.48 -1.64 -0.28
C ALA A 106 -13.00 -1.31 -0.01
N VAL A 107 -12.09 -2.25 -0.27
CA VAL A 107 -10.65 -2.12 -0.03
C VAL A 107 -10.05 -0.96 -0.83
N ASN A 108 -10.53 -0.72 -2.06
CA ASN A 108 -10.11 0.40 -2.92
C ASN A 108 -10.49 1.79 -2.34
N THR A 109 -11.31 1.86 -1.29
CA THR A 109 -11.55 3.12 -0.58
C THR A 109 -10.47 3.47 0.43
N SER A 110 -9.62 2.51 0.81
CA SER A 110 -8.59 2.71 1.83
C SER A 110 -7.62 3.81 1.43
N ARG A 111 -7.14 4.58 2.39
CA ARG A 111 -6.04 5.54 2.22
C ARG A 111 -4.67 4.86 2.34
N HIS A 112 -4.64 3.62 2.84
CA HIS A 112 -3.42 2.84 2.94
C HIS A 112 -3.05 2.25 1.56
N PRO A 113 -1.85 2.53 1.04
CA PRO A 113 -1.47 2.10 -0.32
C PRO A 113 -1.49 0.59 -0.52
N PHE A 114 -1.18 -0.20 0.52
CA PHE A 114 -1.29 -1.65 0.43
C PHE A 114 -2.73 -2.06 0.09
N TYR A 115 -3.73 -1.55 0.81
CA TYR A 115 -5.12 -1.92 0.56
C TYR A 115 -5.58 -1.37 -0.81
N ASN A 116 -5.45 -0.05 -1.01
CA ASN A 116 -5.94 0.62 -2.22
C ASN A 116 -5.30 0.13 -3.53
N PHE A 117 -4.01 -0.22 -3.51
CA PHE A 117 -3.27 -0.60 -4.71
C PHE A 117 -2.88 -2.06 -4.70
N THR A 118 -2.04 -2.49 -3.76
CA THR A 118 -1.43 -3.83 -3.80
C THR A 118 -2.48 -4.92 -3.66
N LEU A 119 -3.30 -4.86 -2.60
CA LEU A 119 -4.34 -5.84 -2.33
C LEU A 119 -5.45 -5.74 -3.37
N THR A 120 -5.89 -4.53 -3.71
CA THR A 120 -6.89 -4.30 -4.76
C THR A 120 -6.45 -4.91 -6.10
N TRP A 121 -5.19 -4.73 -6.50
CA TRP A 121 -4.63 -5.35 -7.70
C TRP A 121 -4.63 -6.87 -7.62
N ASN A 122 -4.12 -7.44 -6.53
CA ASN A 122 -4.07 -8.90 -6.37
C ASN A 122 -5.47 -9.53 -6.33
N LEU A 123 -6.42 -8.92 -5.63
CA LEU A 123 -7.83 -9.33 -5.65
C LEU A 123 -8.42 -9.25 -7.05
N THR A 124 -8.12 -8.17 -7.79
CA THR A 124 -8.57 -8.01 -9.18
C THR A 124 -8.01 -9.09 -10.08
N CYS A 125 -6.73 -9.47 -9.93
CA CYS A 125 -6.13 -10.58 -10.67
C CYS A 125 -6.84 -11.90 -10.39
N ILE A 126 -7.11 -12.26 -9.12
CA ILE A 126 -7.76 -13.55 -8.85
C ILE A 126 -9.21 -13.55 -9.34
N VAL A 127 -9.91 -12.42 -9.25
CA VAL A 127 -11.25 -12.30 -9.83
C VAL A 127 -11.16 -12.48 -11.34
N ALA A 128 -10.25 -11.79 -12.03
CA ALA A 128 -10.08 -11.91 -13.48
C ALA A 128 -9.79 -13.35 -13.92
N ASP A 129 -8.90 -14.06 -13.22
CA ASP A 129 -8.53 -15.45 -13.52
C ASP A 129 -9.70 -16.44 -13.34
N ASN A 130 -10.72 -16.06 -12.57
CA ASN A 130 -11.85 -16.92 -12.22
C ASN A 130 -13.20 -16.45 -12.80
N THR A 131 -13.22 -15.30 -13.48
CA THR A 131 -14.42 -14.73 -14.07
C THR A 131 -14.82 -15.50 -15.32
N PRO A 132 -16.08 -15.97 -15.42
CA PRO A 132 -16.57 -16.60 -16.64
C PRO A 132 -16.58 -15.65 -17.84
N GLU A 133 -16.47 -16.21 -19.04
CA GLU A 133 -16.46 -15.42 -20.28
C GLU A 133 -17.74 -14.57 -20.41
N GLY A 134 -17.58 -13.29 -20.77
CA GLY A 134 -18.70 -12.34 -20.92
C GLY A 134 -19.23 -11.73 -19.62
N TRP A 135 -18.64 -12.02 -18.45
CA TRP A 135 -19.10 -11.51 -17.15
C TRP A 135 -18.32 -10.29 -16.60
N SER A 136 -17.31 -9.82 -17.33
CA SER A 136 -16.48 -8.67 -16.92
C SER A 136 -17.30 -7.39 -16.70
N HIS A 137 -18.29 -7.13 -17.57
CA HIS A 137 -19.14 -5.95 -17.47
C HIS A 137 -19.95 -5.90 -16.15
N THR A 138 -20.34 -7.05 -15.61
CA THR A 138 -21.04 -7.12 -14.32
C THR A 138 -20.12 -6.72 -13.17
N LEU A 139 -18.85 -7.13 -13.21
CA LEU A 139 -17.85 -6.75 -12.21
C LEU A 139 -17.45 -5.28 -12.31
N ASP A 140 -17.31 -4.75 -13.53
CA ASP A 140 -17.05 -3.32 -13.77
C ASP A 140 -18.13 -2.44 -13.14
N ARG A 141 -19.39 -2.89 -13.18
CA ARG A 141 -20.52 -2.19 -12.53
C ARG A 141 -20.41 -2.17 -11.02
N ILE A 142 -19.90 -3.24 -10.39
CA ILE A 142 -19.68 -3.32 -8.94
C ILE A 142 -18.58 -2.32 -8.55
N VAL A 143 -17.41 -2.38 -9.19
CA VAL A 143 -16.26 -1.53 -8.82
C VAL A 143 -16.43 -0.06 -9.19
N SER A 144 -17.39 0.26 -10.07
CA SER A 144 -17.77 1.64 -10.40
C SER A 144 -18.73 2.29 -9.40
N LEU A 145 -19.21 1.55 -8.40
CA LEU A 145 -20.06 2.10 -7.35
C LEU A 145 -19.31 3.12 -6.51
N GLN A 146 -20.03 4.12 -6.01
CA GLN A 146 -19.47 5.15 -5.14
C GLN A 146 -19.46 4.65 -3.70
N MET A 147 -18.30 4.72 -3.07
CA MET A 147 -18.10 4.47 -1.65
C MET A 147 -17.31 5.63 -1.03
N PRO A 148 -17.53 5.98 0.25
CA PRO A 148 -16.79 7.07 0.88
C PRO A 148 -15.30 6.79 0.98
N ASP A 149 -14.46 7.79 0.71
CA ASP A 149 -13.02 7.68 0.91
C ASP A 149 -12.67 7.31 2.36
N GLY A 150 -11.71 6.39 2.51
CA GLY A 150 -11.29 5.81 3.77
C GLY A 150 -12.38 5.00 4.48
N TRP A 151 -13.38 4.48 3.76
CA TRP A 151 -14.40 3.60 4.37
C TRP A 151 -13.77 2.33 4.94
N PHE A 152 -12.86 1.69 4.19
CA PHE A 152 -12.18 0.50 4.66
C PHE A 152 -11.26 0.78 5.86
N ASP A 153 -10.63 1.96 5.91
CA ASP A 153 -9.81 2.34 7.07
C ASP A 153 -10.65 2.39 8.35
N ARG A 154 -11.86 2.98 8.27
CA ARG A 154 -12.81 2.99 9.40
C ARG A 154 -13.29 1.59 9.77
N PHE A 155 -13.54 0.75 8.76
CA PHE A 155 -13.90 -0.66 8.99
C PHE A 155 -12.80 -1.45 9.72
N VAL A 156 -11.52 -1.13 9.48
CA VAL A 156 -10.38 -1.74 10.19
C VAL A 156 -10.19 -1.16 11.60
N GLU A 157 -10.50 0.13 11.79
CA GLU A 157 -10.39 0.83 13.08
C GLU A 157 -11.56 0.53 14.03
N GLU A 158 -12.74 0.23 13.50
CA GLU A 158 -13.90 -0.28 14.24
C GLU A 158 -13.67 -1.79 14.48
N ASP A 159 -13.83 -2.28 15.73
CA ASP A 159 -13.57 -3.69 16.09
C ASP A 159 -14.24 -4.63 15.07
N PRO A 160 -13.51 -5.64 14.53
CA PRO A 160 -14.01 -6.45 13.43
C PRO A 160 -15.29 -7.19 13.81
N TRP A 161 -16.17 -7.35 12.83
CA TRP A 161 -17.46 -8.03 12.93
C TRP A 161 -17.38 -9.33 13.75
N ASP A 162 -17.90 -9.28 14.97
CA ASP A 162 -18.21 -10.46 15.78
C ASP A 162 -19.50 -11.07 15.22
N GLY A 163 -19.36 -12.06 14.35
CA GLY A 163 -20.46 -12.86 13.80
C GLY A 163 -21.22 -13.71 14.84
N ASN A 164 -21.08 -13.40 16.13
CA ASN A 164 -21.62 -14.15 17.26
C ASN A 164 -22.36 -13.29 18.30
N SER A 165 -22.65 -12.02 18.02
CA SER A 165 -23.44 -11.13 18.89
C SER A 165 -24.95 -11.37 18.77
N HIS A 166 -25.34 -12.64 18.95
CA HIS A 166 -26.67 -13.04 19.39
C HIS A 166 -26.64 -13.45 20.86
N SER A 167 -26.21 -12.55 21.74
CA SER A 167 -26.63 -12.57 23.15
C SER A 167 -26.26 -11.29 23.90
N GLU A 168 -27.31 -10.60 24.32
CA GLU A 168 -27.42 -9.78 25.54
C GLU A 168 -26.55 -8.53 25.72
N GLY A 169 -27.24 -7.39 25.74
CA GLY A 169 -27.25 -6.57 26.96
C GLY A 169 -26.43 -5.27 26.96
N SER A 170 -27.13 -4.17 26.68
CA SER A 170 -26.98 -2.84 27.30
C SER A 170 -26.01 -2.74 28.48
N ALA A 171 -25.05 -1.81 28.42
CA ALA A 171 -24.90 -0.79 29.47
C ALA A 171 -23.96 0.37 29.08
N ASP A 172 -24.55 1.55 29.20
CA ASP A 172 -24.00 2.90 29.25
C ASP A 172 -23.05 3.10 30.46
N LYS A 173 -21.94 3.88 30.30
CA LYS A 173 -21.54 5.01 31.18
C LYS A 173 -20.06 5.41 31.14
N SER A 174 -19.90 6.70 30.89
CA SER A 174 -18.85 7.65 31.27
C SER A 174 -17.87 7.29 32.40
N GLY A 175 -16.59 7.64 32.20
CA GLY A 175 -15.60 7.76 33.27
C GLY A 175 -14.32 8.53 32.88
N LYS A 176 -14.29 9.84 33.15
CA LYS A 176 -13.07 10.67 33.14
C LYS A 176 -12.04 10.11 34.15
N ARG A 177 -10.81 9.81 33.70
CA ARG A 177 -9.60 9.83 34.55
C ARG A 177 -8.41 10.46 33.82
N ARG A 178 -7.85 11.51 34.41
CA ARG A 178 -6.67 12.24 33.92
C ARG A 178 -5.36 11.56 34.38
N LYS A 179 -4.49 11.33 33.38
CA LYS A 179 -3.02 11.36 33.32
C LYS A 179 -2.16 10.46 34.24
N LYS A 180 -1.44 9.55 33.56
CA LYS A 180 0.03 9.50 33.59
C LYS A 180 0.52 9.63 32.14
N ALA A 181 1.30 10.67 31.84
CA ALA A 181 1.91 10.86 30.53
C ALA A 181 3.08 9.87 30.40
N VAL A 182 2.84 8.77 29.70
CA VAL A 182 3.90 8.01 29.05
C VAL A 182 4.21 8.76 27.77
N THR A 183 5.48 9.09 27.54
CA THR A 183 5.96 9.67 26.28
C THR A 183 5.38 8.87 25.12
N ALA A 184 4.56 9.53 24.30
CA ALA A 184 4.09 8.96 23.05
C ALA A 184 5.32 8.51 22.24
N ASN A 185 5.25 7.32 21.66
CA ASN A 185 6.18 6.85 20.63
C ASN A 185 6.15 7.85 19.46
N GLU A 186 6.95 8.91 19.52
CA GLU A 186 7.17 9.79 18.38
C GLU A 186 8.01 9.01 17.37
N LYS A 187 7.33 8.46 16.35
CA LYS A 187 7.98 7.79 15.23
C LYS A 187 8.98 8.77 14.59
N PRO A 188 10.20 8.32 14.22
CA PRO A 188 11.20 9.16 13.57
C PRO A 188 10.69 9.74 12.25
N LEU A 189 11.14 10.93 11.87
CA LEU A 189 10.76 11.54 10.59
C LEU A 189 11.49 10.90 9.41
N THR A 190 10.82 10.82 8.26
CA THR A 190 11.44 10.53 6.96
C THR A 190 11.62 11.80 6.12
N ILE A 191 12.38 11.71 5.03
CA ILE A 191 12.76 12.83 4.15
C ILE A 191 11.60 13.14 3.21
N ARG A 192 11.14 14.38 3.11
CA ARG A 192 10.05 14.75 2.19
C ARG A 192 10.58 15.03 0.78
N TYR A 193 10.68 13.98 -0.03
CA TYR A 193 11.11 14.07 -1.42
C TYR A 193 9.94 13.94 -2.40
N TYR A 194 8.97 13.07 -2.14
CA TYR A 194 7.86 12.85 -3.06
C TYR A 194 6.91 14.04 -3.19
N ARG A 195 6.67 14.47 -4.43
CA ARG A 195 5.69 15.51 -4.77
C ARG A 195 4.36 14.87 -5.15
N HIS A 196 3.47 14.78 -4.18
CA HIS A 196 2.12 14.28 -4.38
C HIS A 196 1.28 15.29 -5.19
N GLY A 197 0.53 14.81 -6.20
CA GLY A 197 -0.36 15.63 -7.03
C GLY A 197 0.01 15.69 -8.53
N ASN A 198 1.22 15.27 -8.92
CA ASN A 198 1.59 15.07 -10.33
C ASN A 198 2.08 13.62 -10.53
N LYS A 199 1.20 12.77 -11.11
CA LYS A 199 1.46 11.34 -11.31
C LYS A 199 2.74 11.08 -12.11
N GLY A 200 3.06 11.91 -13.11
CA GLY A 200 4.26 11.76 -13.93
C GLY A 200 5.56 12.09 -13.18
N ILE A 201 5.55 13.16 -12.37
CA ILE A 201 6.71 13.52 -11.53
C ILE A 201 6.93 12.44 -10.46
N MET A 202 5.87 11.97 -9.81
CA MET A 202 5.96 10.96 -8.77
C MET A 202 6.52 9.63 -9.29
N ALA A 203 6.07 9.17 -10.47
CA ALA A 203 6.60 7.97 -11.11
C ALA A 203 8.12 8.10 -11.37
N ARG A 204 8.56 9.25 -11.89
CA ARG A 204 10.00 9.54 -12.10
C ARG A 204 10.76 9.57 -10.77
N GLN A 205 10.21 10.17 -9.72
CA GLN A 205 10.85 10.22 -8.40
C GLN A 205 11.02 8.83 -7.79
N ARG A 206 10.00 7.96 -7.90
CA ARG A 206 10.08 6.57 -7.44
C ARG A 206 11.12 5.76 -8.21
N GLN A 207 11.18 5.94 -9.53
CA GLN A 207 12.24 5.35 -10.34
C GLN A 207 13.64 5.78 -9.85
N ARG A 208 13.83 7.08 -9.53
CA ARG A 208 15.10 7.56 -8.96
C ARG A 208 15.43 6.93 -7.61
N VAL A 209 14.43 6.73 -6.74
CA VAL A 209 14.64 6.09 -5.43
C VAL A 209 14.97 4.61 -5.55
N ASP A 210 14.36 3.89 -6.50
CA ASP A 210 14.73 2.50 -6.82
C ASP A 210 16.18 2.40 -7.32
N ILE A 211 16.61 3.32 -8.18
CA ILE A 211 18.01 3.38 -8.63
C ILE A 211 18.96 3.64 -7.45
N LEU A 212 18.58 4.57 -6.57
CA LEU A 212 19.36 4.89 -5.37
C LEU A 212 19.46 3.69 -4.42
N TYR A 213 18.35 2.97 -4.22
CA TYR A 213 18.29 1.74 -3.43
C TYR A 213 19.31 0.73 -3.95
N ARG A 214 19.24 0.41 -5.25
CA ARG A 214 20.17 -0.54 -5.89
C ARG A 214 21.64 -0.11 -5.70
N LYS A 215 21.93 1.19 -5.80
CA LYS A 215 23.28 1.73 -5.61
C LYS A 215 23.76 1.65 -4.16
N TRP A 216 22.92 2.00 -3.20
CA TRP A 216 23.28 1.90 -1.79
C TRP A 216 23.48 0.44 -1.36
N THR A 217 22.74 -0.51 -1.94
CA THR A 217 22.97 -1.94 -1.75
C THR A 217 24.27 -2.40 -2.41
N GLU A 218 24.54 -2.01 -3.66
CA GLU A 218 25.78 -2.32 -4.40
C GLU A 218 27.04 -1.81 -3.66
N TRP A 219 26.99 -0.58 -3.14
CA TRP A 219 28.09 0.02 -2.37
C TRP A 219 28.17 -0.50 -0.93
N LYS A 220 27.26 -1.39 -0.52
CA LYS A 220 27.17 -1.95 0.84
C LYS A 220 27.04 -0.85 1.89
N TRP A 221 26.19 0.15 1.63
CA TRP A 221 25.81 1.19 2.57
C TRP A 221 24.55 0.83 3.35
N ILE A 222 23.67 0.05 2.74
CA ILE A 222 22.53 -0.60 3.37
C ILE A 222 22.65 -2.13 3.25
N ASP A 223 21.98 -2.84 4.13
CA ASP A 223 21.93 -4.31 4.10
C ASP A 223 21.16 -4.79 2.86
N ALA A 224 21.60 -5.90 2.24
CA ALA A 224 20.97 -6.43 1.05
C ALA A 224 19.57 -7.02 1.32
N ASP A 225 19.29 -7.35 2.58
CA ASP A 225 17.98 -7.80 3.03
C ASP A 225 17.06 -6.62 3.42
N THR A 226 17.50 -5.37 3.22
CA THR A 226 16.64 -4.19 3.44
C THR A 226 15.46 -4.25 2.47
N ASP A 227 14.24 -4.18 3.00
CA ASP A 227 13.05 -4.11 2.17
C ASP A 227 13.12 -2.85 1.26
N PRO A 228 13.03 -3.02 -0.08
CA PRO A 228 12.95 -1.89 -1.01
C PRO A 228 11.83 -0.89 -0.64
N ASP A 229 10.72 -1.35 -0.07
CA ASP A 229 9.60 -0.50 0.32
C ASP A 229 9.93 0.33 1.57
N ASP A 230 10.69 -0.22 2.52
CA ASP A 230 11.16 0.58 3.66
C ASP A 230 12.19 1.62 3.23
N PHE A 231 13.00 1.31 2.23
CA PHE A 231 13.86 2.29 1.58
C PHE A 231 13.08 3.37 0.85
N ASP A 232 12.02 3.01 0.10
CA ASP A 232 11.11 3.96 -0.56
C ASP A 232 10.46 4.92 0.44
N ARG A 233 9.97 4.37 1.56
CA ARG A 233 9.30 5.11 2.63
C ARG A 233 10.20 6.13 3.33
N LEU A 234 11.52 5.98 3.25
CA LEU A 234 12.49 6.97 3.74
C LEU A 234 12.31 8.34 3.05
N PHE A 235 11.65 8.38 1.90
CA PHE A 235 11.47 9.56 1.05
C PHE A 235 10.04 10.14 1.04
N GLU A 236 9.14 9.62 1.89
CA GLU A 236 7.73 10.05 1.98
C GLU A 236 7.48 11.32 2.81
N GLY A 237 8.41 11.70 3.69
CA GLY A 237 8.26 12.87 4.56
C GLY A 237 7.27 12.71 5.72
N GLN A 238 7.01 11.48 6.15
CA GLN A 238 6.08 11.12 7.22
C GLN A 238 6.81 10.59 8.47
N PRO A 239 6.25 10.72 9.69
CA PRO A 239 6.80 10.08 10.87
C PRO A 239 6.65 8.55 10.82
N ARG A 240 7.74 7.83 10.53
CA ARG A 240 7.83 6.37 10.47
C ARG A 240 9.28 5.90 10.63
N HIS A 241 9.47 4.83 11.39
CA HIS A 241 10.73 4.08 11.36
C HIS A 241 10.76 3.24 10.08
N CYS A 242 11.76 3.49 9.23
CA CYS A 242 12.09 2.63 8.10
C CYS A 242 13.16 1.70 8.61
N ASP A 243 12.93 0.40 8.56
CA ASP A 243 13.81 -0.63 9.14
C ASP A 243 15.07 -0.85 8.28
N ILE A 244 15.71 0.25 7.89
CA ILE A 244 16.89 0.29 7.04
C ILE A 244 18.14 0.10 7.89
N LYS A 245 18.78 -1.04 7.70
CA LYS A 245 20.03 -1.35 8.38
C LYS A 245 21.20 -0.71 7.65
N TRP A 246 21.67 0.43 8.15
CA TRP A 246 22.87 1.09 7.65
C TRP A 246 24.16 0.34 8.02
N THR A 247 24.90 -0.08 6.99
CA THR A 247 26.16 -0.83 7.07
C THR A 247 27.39 0.03 6.80
N GLY A 248 27.23 1.21 6.19
CA GLY A 248 28.30 2.19 6.00
C GLY A 248 28.78 2.86 7.30
N THR A 249 29.75 3.79 7.19
CA THR A 249 30.21 4.54 8.37
C THR A 249 29.17 5.57 8.82
N SER A 250 29.17 5.91 10.11
CA SER A 250 28.26 6.95 10.63
C SER A 250 28.61 8.34 10.08
N ALA A 251 29.89 8.57 9.71
CA ALA A 251 30.31 9.82 9.08
C ALA A 251 29.74 9.96 7.66
N THR A 252 29.80 8.88 6.87
CA THR A 252 29.16 8.81 5.54
C THR A 252 27.67 9.15 5.63
N LEU A 253 26.93 8.48 6.52
CA LEU A 253 25.49 8.71 6.69
C LEU A 253 25.18 10.16 7.09
N THR A 254 25.92 10.69 8.06
CA THR A 254 25.67 12.05 8.56
C THR A 254 25.89 13.10 7.48
N ILE A 255 26.99 12.99 6.74
CA ILE A 255 27.35 13.95 5.68
C ILE A 255 26.40 13.82 4.49
N LEU A 256 26.01 12.60 4.12
CA LEU A 256 24.99 12.33 3.11
C LEU A 256 23.65 12.99 3.45
N MET A 257 23.15 12.79 4.68
CA MET A 257 21.89 13.39 5.12
C MET A 257 21.96 14.91 5.20
N GLN A 258 23.12 15.48 5.57
CA GLN A 258 23.33 16.94 5.54
C GLN A 258 23.19 17.48 4.11
N GLN A 259 23.95 16.93 3.16
CA GLN A 259 23.91 17.41 1.79
C GLN A 259 22.56 17.18 1.13
N LEU A 260 21.90 16.05 1.42
CA LEU A 260 20.58 15.74 0.86
C LEU A 260 19.50 16.74 1.33
N LEU A 261 19.46 17.07 2.62
CA LEU A 261 18.48 18.02 3.17
C LEU A 261 18.72 19.48 2.75
N GLU A 262 19.89 19.79 2.18
CA GLU A 262 20.22 21.11 1.62
C GLU A 262 19.69 21.29 0.18
N GLN A 263 19.27 20.21 -0.48
CA GLN A 263 18.80 20.25 -1.87
C GLN A 263 17.42 20.91 -2.00
N ASP A 264 17.22 21.67 -3.06
CA ASP A 264 15.97 22.39 -3.36
C ASP A 264 14.81 21.47 -3.77
N PHE A 265 15.13 20.28 -4.28
CA PHE A 265 14.16 19.24 -4.60
C PHE A 265 13.67 18.45 -3.37
N ILE A 266 14.26 18.68 -2.18
CA ILE A 266 13.80 18.13 -0.91
C ILE A 266 13.00 19.20 -0.16
N GLU A 267 11.77 18.88 0.22
CA GLU A 267 10.92 19.82 0.96
C GLU A 267 11.37 19.92 2.42
N LYS A 268 11.54 21.16 2.90
CA LYS A 268 11.94 21.43 4.28
C LYS A 268 10.85 20.98 5.26
N GLN A 269 11.24 20.17 6.24
CA GLN A 269 10.36 19.72 7.31
C GLN A 269 10.83 20.27 8.66
N THR A 270 9.91 20.76 9.48
CA THR A 270 10.18 21.13 10.87
C THR A 270 10.64 19.91 11.66
N ASN A 271 11.71 20.06 12.45
CA ASN A 271 12.31 19.00 13.28
C ASN A 271 12.95 17.81 12.53
N CYS A 272 13.02 17.85 11.20
CA CYS A 272 13.79 16.90 10.41
C CYS A 272 15.20 17.46 10.15
N SER A 273 16.19 17.00 10.92
CA SER A 273 17.59 17.36 10.72
C SER A 273 18.42 16.11 10.42
N ALA A 274 19.58 16.28 9.76
CA ALA A 274 20.49 15.17 9.52
C ALA A 274 20.84 14.42 10.82
N LYS A 275 21.03 15.16 11.92
CA LYS A 275 21.25 14.59 13.25
C LYS A 275 20.07 13.70 13.69
N HIS A 276 18.85 14.20 13.56
CA HIS A 276 17.64 13.48 13.91
C HIS A 276 17.48 12.21 13.08
N LEU A 277 17.66 12.27 11.75
CA LEU A 277 17.59 11.10 10.88
C LEU A 277 18.62 10.05 11.30
N VAL A 278 19.88 10.44 11.49
CA VAL A 278 20.96 9.52 11.86
C VAL A 278 20.68 8.83 13.21
N GLU A 279 20.22 9.58 14.21
CA GLU A 279 19.96 9.05 15.57
C GLU A 279 18.68 8.23 15.66
N LYS A 280 17.60 8.72 15.05
CA LYS A 280 16.24 8.22 15.28
C LYS A 280 15.76 7.26 14.19
N GLN A 281 16.23 7.41 12.96
CA GLN A 281 15.88 6.52 11.84
C GLN A 281 16.86 5.37 11.70
N PHE A 282 18.16 5.65 11.83
CA PHE A 282 19.20 4.65 11.58
C PHE A 282 19.85 4.11 12.86
N GLY A 283 19.50 4.66 14.02
CA GLY A 283 20.08 4.26 15.31
C GLY A 283 21.60 4.44 15.39
N LYS A 284 22.17 5.39 14.65
CA LYS A 284 23.63 5.67 14.61
C LYS A 284 23.96 6.94 15.37
N THR A 285 25.24 7.10 15.73
CA THR A 285 25.74 8.33 16.35
C THR A 285 26.19 9.32 15.27
N PRO A 286 25.63 10.55 15.21
CA PRO A 286 25.99 11.55 14.22
C PRO A 286 27.46 11.93 14.28
N ASN A 287 28.09 12.04 13.11
CA ASN A 287 29.48 12.44 12.97
C ASN A 287 29.68 13.27 11.69
N SER A 288 29.89 14.57 11.83
CA SER A 288 30.07 15.49 10.70
C SER A 288 31.54 15.72 10.32
N ASP A 289 32.47 14.90 10.82
CA ASP A 289 33.91 15.03 10.53
C ASP A 289 34.23 14.60 9.08
N ARG A 290 34.33 15.58 8.19
CA ARG A 290 34.67 15.38 6.77
C ARG A 290 36.05 14.74 6.56
N ARG A 291 36.96 14.79 7.54
CA ARG A 291 38.27 14.13 7.40
C ARG A 291 38.18 12.60 7.44
N ARG A 292 37.01 12.06 7.84
CA ARG A 292 36.74 10.62 7.94
C ARG A 292 36.12 10.02 6.68
N ILE A 293 35.79 10.83 5.68
CA ILE A 293 35.31 10.35 4.39
C ILE A 293 36.44 10.44 3.35
N SER A 294 36.58 9.37 2.57
CA SER A 294 37.51 9.35 1.44
C SER A 294 36.89 10.06 0.24
N LYS A 295 37.73 10.39 -0.75
CA LYS A 295 37.27 10.98 -2.02
C LYS A 295 36.25 10.09 -2.75
N ASP A 296 36.43 8.76 -2.72
CA ASP A 296 35.46 7.79 -3.28
C ASP A 296 34.08 7.90 -2.60
N ILE A 297 34.06 8.07 -1.27
CA ILE A 297 32.80 8.25 -0.53
C ILE A 297 32.16 9.59 -0.86
N GLU A 298 32.94 10.68 -0.95
CA GLU A 298 32.44 11.99 -1.38
C GLU A 298 31.79 11.95 -2.76
N GLU A 299 32.40 11.20 -3.69
CA GLU A 299 31.86 11.06 -5.03
C GLU A 299 30.57 10.22 -5.05
N LYS A 300 30.48 9.12 -4.28
CA LYS A 300 29.24 8.34 -4.12
C LYS A 300 28.10 9.12 -3.47
N ILE A 301 28.42 10.01 -2.52
CA ILE A 301 27.44 10.94 -1.94
C ILE A 301 26.92 11.88 -3.04
N SER A 302 27.82 12.42 -3.86
CA SER A 302 27.44 13.30 -4.97
C SER A 302 26.57 12.57 -6.01
N ILE A 303 26.88 11.30 -6.31
CA ILE A 303 26.05 10.45 -7.19
C ILE A 303 24.67 10.21 -6.57
N SER A 304 24.59 9.98 -5.26
CA SER A 304 23.30 9.79 -4.57
C SER A 304 22.37 10.99 -4.75
N ILE A 305 22.92 12.21 -4.64
CA ILE A 305 22.20 13.46 -4.85
C ILE A 305 21.78 13.60 -6.31
N LEU A 306 22.70 13.36 -7.26
CA LEU A 306 22.43 13.40 -8.70
C LEU A 306 21.29 12.46 -9.11
N ILE A 307 21.27 11.24 -8.55
CA ILE A 307 20.22 10.26 -8.83
C ILE A 307 18.85 10.83 -8.46
N LEU A 308 18.72 11.44 -7.28
CA LEU A 308 17.45 12.00 -6.80
C LEU A 308 17.04 13.30 -7.50
N ASP A 309 17.97 14.00 -8.15
CA ASP A 309 17.62 15.19 -8.90
C ASP A 309 16.91 14.85 -10.23
N THR A 310 15.59 15.00 -10.24
CA THR A 310 14.75 14.76 -11.43
C THR A 310 14.95 15.79 -12.56
N SER A 311 15.59 16.94 -12.28
CA SER A 311 15.95 17.94 -13.30
C SER A 311 17.21 17.54 -14.07
N SER A 312 18.05 16.69 -13.46
CA SER A 312 19.27 16.15 -14.05
C SER A 312 18.98 14.87 -14.85
N PRO A 313 19.39 14.77 -16.12
CA PRO A 313 19.23 13.55 -16.89
C PRO A 313 20.15 12.44 -16.36
N LEU A 314 19.64 11.20 -16.32
CA LEU A 314 20.47 10.02 -16.04
C LEU A 314 21.16 9.53 -17.32
N PRO A 315 22.29 8.81 -17.19
CA PRO A 315 22.98 8.24 -18.34
C PRO A 315 22.08 7.22 -19.06
N GLN A 316 22.00 7.36 -20.39
CA GLN A 316 21.31 6.40 -21.25
C GLN A 316 22.34 5.40 -21.81
N ARG A 317 21.95 4.13 -21.90
CA ARG A 317 22.81 3.07 -22.44
C ARG A 317 22.90 3.25 -23.96
N ASN A 318 24.06 3.67 -24.45
CA ASN A 318 24.32 3.82 -25.88
C ASN A 318 24.47 2.45 -26.57
N ALA A 319 23.39 1.73 -26.83
CA ALA A 319 23.32 0.72 -27.90
C ALA A 319 21.91 0.13 -28.10
N ARG A 320 21.25 0.52 -29.19
CA ARG A 320 20.36 -0.29 -30.06
C ARG A 320 19.12 -0.99 -29.48
N ASP A 321 18.78 -0.84 -28.21
CA ASP A 321 17.46 -1.21 -27.69
C ASP A 321 16.91 -0.03 -26.88
N ASP A 322 15.83 0.56 -27.38
CA ASP A 322 15.18 1.71 -26.76
C ASP A 322 14.54 1.25 -25.43
N ASN A 323 15.15 1.62 -24.30
CA ASN A 323 14.57 1.88 -22.96
C ASN A 323 15.35 1.35 -21.74
N GLU A 324 16.64 0.98 -21.83
CA GLU A 324 17.45 0.67 -20.64
C GLU A 324 18.40 1.81 -20.22
N GLU A 325 18.26 2.28 -18.98
CA GLU A 325 19.18 3.26 -18.36
C GLU A 325 20.54 2.61 -18.04
N ASP A 326 21.66 3.31 -18.33
CA ASP A 326 23.00 2.84 -17.96
C ASP A 326 23.30 3.27 -16.52
N LEU A 327 23.01 2.37 -15.60
CA LEU A 327 23.21 2.58 -14.17
C LEU A 327 24.61 2.13 -13.72
N SER A 328 25.59 1.96 -14.61
CA SER A 328 26.96 1.68 -14.19
C SER A 328 27.56 2.88 -13.44
N ASP A 329 28.38 2.61 -12.42
CA ASP A 329 29.04 3.67 -11.66
C ASP A 329 29.79 4.62 -12.60
N ALA A 330 30.53 4.09 -13.58
CA ALA A 330 31.29 4.88 -14.55
C ALA A 330 30.42 5.89 -15.34
N ALA A 331 29.22 5.49 -15.77
CA ALA A 331 28.31 6.35 -16.50
C ALA A 331 27.72 7.46 -15.60
N LEU A 332 27.35 7.12 -14.36
CA LEU A 332 26.87 8.09 -13.37
C LEU A 332 27.97 9.07 -12.95
N TYR A 333 29.21 8.58 -12.80
CA TYR A 333 30.40 9.40 -12.56
C TYR A 333 30.63 10.43 -13.66
N GLU A 334 30.47 10.04 -14.91
CA GLU A 334 30.68 10.94 -16.05
C GLU A 334 29.67 12.10 -16.06
N VAL A 335 28.38 11.81 -15.79
CA VAL A 335 27.34 12.84 -15.67
C VAL A 335 27.62 13.76 -14.49
N CYS A 336 27.95 13.21 -13.32
CA CYS A 336 28.27 13.98 -12.12
C CYS A 336 29.47 14.91 -12.34
N GLN A 337 30.54 14.42 -12.98
CA GLN A 337 31.72 15.24 -13.29
C GLN A 337 31.44 16.33 -14.33
N ARG A 338 30.61 16.06 -15.35
CA ARG A 338 30.21 17.07 -16.35
C ARG A 338 29.43 18.21 -15.69
N GLN A 339 28.51 17.91 -14.78
CA GLN A 339 27.77 18.94 -14.03
C GLN A 339 28.66 19.75 -13.09
N LEU A 340 29.56 19.09 -12.35
CA LEU A 340 30.55 19.74 -11.48
C LEU A 340 31.55 20.62 -12.26
N ARG A 341 31.81 20.32 -13.53
CA ARG A 341 32.61 21.17 -14.43
C ARG A 341 31.79 22.32 -14.99
N SER A 342 30.50 22.12 -15.28
CA SER A 342 29.59 23.16 -15.77
C SER A 342 29.32 24.24 -14.72
N THR A 343 29.34 23.91 -13.43
CA THR A 343 29.19 24.87 -12.33
C THR A 343 30.49 25.58 -11.95
N LYS A 344 31.64 25.21 -12.53
CA LYS A 344 32.94 25.89 -12.33
C LYS A 344 33.19 27.07 -13.29
N CYS A 345 32.21 27.43 -14.12
CA CYS A 345 32.23 28.67 -14.90
C CYS A 345 31.19 29.64 -14.34
N LEU A 346 31.54 30.30 -13.23
CA LEU A 346 31.08 31.64 -12.83
C LEU A 346 32.07 32.23 -11.82
#